data_AF-A0A1J8P4B4-F1
#
_entry.id   AF-A0A1J8P4B4-F1
#
_cell.length_a   1.000
_cell.length_b   1.000
_cell.length_c   1.000
_cell.angle_alpha   90.00
_cell.angle_beta   90.00
_cell.angle_gamma   90.00
#
_symmetry.space_group_name_H-M   'P 1'
#
loop_
_entity.id
_entity.type
_entity.pdbx_description
1 polymer ?
#
loop_
_entity_poly.entity_id
_entity_poly.type
_entity_poly.pdbx_seq_one_letter_code
_entity_poly.pdbx_strand_id
1 'polypeptide(L)'
;QIQSQRNYLPSLDISTNKAKQQTNTLHIGTHILSEINKDNPQTRYQLSSHLKTNTLELNDQAQIISYESYSPYGATTLIAGKDKTQVQQKRYRYTGKERDDSSGLYYY
;
A
#
# COMPACT_ATOMS: atom_id res chain seq x y z
N GLN A 1 -11.06 27.38 -7.60
CA GLN A 1 -11.24 26.86 -6.23
C GLN A 1 -10.43 25.56 -6.14
N ILE A 2 -9.35 25.53 -5.36
CA ILE A 2 -8.43 24.37 -5.33
C ILE A 2 -8.95 23.37 -4.30
N GLN A 3 -9.40 22.20 -4.74
CA GLN A 3 -9.90 21.15 -3.88
C GLN A 3 -8.73 20.26 -3.43
N SER A 4 -8.20 20.55 -2.24
CA SER A 4 -7.22 19.69 -1.56
C SER A 4 -7.98 18.61 -0.78
N GLN A 5 -7.72 17.33 -1.09
CA GLN A 5 -8.18 16.21 -0.26
C GLN A 5 -7.01 15.76 0.63
N ARG A 6 -7.25 15.67 1.94
CA ARG A 6 -6.29 15.12 2.91
C ARG A 6 -6.84 13.79 3.42
N ASN A 7 -6.06 12.73 3.28
CA ASN A 7 -6.33 11.44 3.90
C ASN A 7 -5.43 11.32 5.13
N TYR A 8 -6.02 11.29 6.33
CA TYR A 8 -5.28 11.14 7.58
C TYR A 8 -4.95 9.66 7.81
N LEU A 9 -3.67 9.30 7.74
CA LEU A 9 -3.13 8.05 8.29
C LEU A 9 -2.14 8.41 9.40
N PRO A 10 -2.16 7.75 10.57
CA PRO A 10 -1.42 8.15 11.78
C PRO A 10 0.12 8.18 11.68
N SER A 11 0.68 7.96 10.50
CA SER A 11 2.14 8.02 10.25
C SER A 11 2.50 8.39 8.80
N LEU A 12 1.56 8.87 7.98
CA LEU A 12 1.84 9.25 6.60
C LEU A 12 0.90 10.37 6.13
N ASP A 13 1.48 11.56 5.91
CA ASP A 13 0.81 12.67 5.22
C ASP A 13 1.12 12.59 3.72
N ILE A 14 0.10 12.30 2.90
CA ILE A 14 0.21 12.36 1.43
C ILE A 14 -0.46 13.66 0.96
N SER A 15 0.32 14.61 0.46
CA SER A 15 -0.20 15.82 -0.19
C SER A 15 0.06 15.79 -1.69
N THR A 16 -0.99 15.85 -2.51
CA THR A 16 -0.88 15.97 -3.98
C THR A 16 -1.21 17.40 -4.41
N ASN A 17 -0.31 18.07 -5.13
CA ASN A 17 -0.56 19.41 -5.68
C ASN A 17 -0.73 19.33 -7.21
N LYS A 18 -1.99 19.35 -7.66
CA LYS A 18 -2.35 19.29 -9.09
C LYS A 18 -1.85 20.49 -9.91
N ALA A 19 -1.53 21.61 -9.27
CA ALA A 19 -1.06 22.82 -9.96
C ALA A 19 0.46 22.82 -10.23
N LYS A 20 1.23 21.92 -9.60
CA LYS A 20 2.70 21.88 -9.72
C LYS A 20 3.29 20.52 -10.12
N GLN A 21 2.47 19.48 -10.36
CA GLN A 21 2.94 18.09 -10.60
C GLN A 21 3.98 17.62 -9.56
N GLN A 22 3.93 18.17 -8.34
CA GLN A 22 4.96 17.93 -7.33
C GLN A 22 4.38 17.09 -6.20
N THR A 23 4.88 15.85 -6.10
CA THR A 23 4.56 14.90 -5.04
C THR A 23 5.63 15.05 -3.96
N ASN A 24 5.25 15.60 -2.80
CA ASN A 24 6.16 15.66 -1.64
C ASN A 24 5.95 14.40 -0.81
N THR A 25 6.88 13.45 -0.90
CA THR A 25 6.89 12.21 -0.12
C THR A 25 7.77 12.39 1.12
N LEU A 26 7.20 12.35 2.31
CA LEU A 26 7.99 12.31 3.55
C LEU A 26 8.59 10.90 3.72
N HIS A 27 9.92 10.81 3.63
CA HIS A 27 10.64 9.53 3.69
C HIS A 27 10.84 9.10 5.15
N ILE A 28 9.83 8.45 5.74
CA ILE A 28 10.00 7.74 7.02
C ILE A 28 10.26 6.26 6.72
N GLY A 29 11.48 5.91 6.31
CA GLY A 29 11.99 4.52 6.30
C GLY A 29 11.16 3.48 5.55
N THR A 30 10.39 3.87 4.54
CA THR A 30 9.50 2.97 3.81
C THR A 30 10.00 2.75 2.39
N HIS A 31 10.36 1.51 2.05
CA HIS A 31 10.74 1.15 0.68
C HIS A 31 9.49 1.14 -0.21
N ILE A 32 9.51 1.97 -1.25
CA ILE A 32 8.51 1.95 -2.31
C ILE A 32 8.92 0.90 -3.34
N LEU A 33 8.26 -0.25 -3.31
CA LEU A 33 8.39 -1.29 -4.34
C LEU A 33 7.31 -1.07 -5.40
N SER A 34 7.69 -1.16 -6.67
CA SER A 34 6.78 -1.11 -7.81
C SER A 34 6.64 -2.49 -8.46
N GLU A 35 5.45 -3.07 -8.43
CA GLU A 35 5.13 -4.30 -9.17
C GLU A 35 4.41 -3.93 -10.48
N ILE A 36 4.89 -4.46 -11.61
CA ILE A 36 4.27 -4.27 -12.94
C ILE A 36 3.63 -5.60 -13.36
N ASN A 37 2.31 -5.61 -13.53
CA ASN A 37 1.60 -6.76 -14.10
C ASN A 37 1.63 -6.67 -15.65
N LYS A 38 2.08 -7.75 -16.31
CA LYS A 38 2.31 -7.77 -17.78
C LYS A 38 1.02 -7.68 -18.61
N ASP A 39 -0.13 -8.08 -18.07
CA ASP A 39 -1.41 -8.10 -18.80
C ASP A 39 -2.26 -6.84 -18.54
N ASN A 40 -1.93 -6.08 -17.49
CA ASN A 40 -2.47 -4.77 -17.21
C ASN A 40 -1.41 -4.00 -16.40
N PRO A 41 -0.64 -3.08 -17.00
CA PRO A 41 0.47 -2.40 -16.33
C PRO A 41 -0.06 -1.39 -15.31
N GLN A 42 -0.66 -1.89 -14.23
CA GLN A 42 -1.00 -1.13 -13.06
C GLN A 42 0.18 -1.22 -12.10
N THR A 43 0.94 -0.13 -12.02
CA THR A 43 1.99 0.02 -11.03
C THR A 43 1.37 0.16 -9.64
N ARG A 44 1.89 -0.61 -8.68
CA ARG A 44 1.50 -0.53 -7.28
C ARG A 44 2.68 -0.10 -6.44
N TYR A 45 2.56 1.05 -5.78
CA TYR A 45 3.55 1.56 -4.85
C TYR A 45 3.23 1.08 -3.44
N GLN A 46 4.14 0.32 -2.85
CA GLN A 46 3.96 -0.26 -1.53
C GLN A 46 4.64 0.56 -0.43
N LEU A 47 3.95 0.78 0.69
CA LEU A 47 4.52 1.40 1.88
C LEU A 47 4.84 0.33 2.92
N SER A 48 6.12 -0.01 3.01
CA SER A 48 6.60 -1.05 3.92
C SER A 48 7.22 -0.46 5.19
N SER A 49 6.97 -1.08 6.35
CA SER A 49 7.66 -0.72 7.59
C SER A 49 9.15 -1.15 7.57
N HIS A 50 9.90 -0.81 8.62
CA HIS A 50 11.29 -1.27 8.81
C HIS A 50 11.44 -2.79 8.84
N LEU A 51 10.37 -3.52 9.19
CA LEU A 51 10.33 -4.99 9.14
C LEU A 51 9.90 -5.51 7.76
N LYS A 52 9.83 -4.66 6.73
CA LYS A 52 9.32 -4.96 5.38
C LYS A 52 7.83 -5.34 5.33
N THR A 53 7.06 -5.03 6.38
CA THR A 53 5.62 -5.30 6.37
C THR A 53 4.90 -4.26 5.53
N ASN A 54 4.20 -4.68 4.48
CA ASN A 54 3.49 -3.80 3.56
C ASN A 54 2.09 -3.45 4.10
N THR A 55 1.88 -2.18 4.44
CA THR A 55 0.65 -1.68 5.10
C THR A 55 -0.26 -0.88 4.18
N LEU A 56 0.25 -0.30 3.10
CA LEU A 56 -0.50 0.56 2.20
C LEU A 56 -0.02 0.39 0.77
N GLU A 57 -0.95 0.23 -0.17
CA GLU A 57 -0.66 0.26 -1.60
C GLU A 57 -1.35 1.44 -2.28
N LEU A 58 -0.59 2.13 -3.12
CA LEU A 58 -1.05 3.28 -3.90
C LEU A 58 -0.88 3.00 -5.40
N ASN A 59 -1.71 3.64 -6.21
CA ASN A 59 -1.50 3.71 -7.67
C ASN A 59 -0.63 4.91 -8.06
N ASP A 60 -0.39 5.06 -9.37
CA ASP A 60 0.36 6.17 -9.97
C ASP A 60 -0.20 7.56 -9.68
N GLN A 61 -1.46 7.63 -9.30
CA GLN A 61 -2.16 8.87 -8.96
C GLN A 61 -2.22 9.10 -7.45
N ALA A 62 -1.43 8.36 -6.66
CA ALA A 62 -1.39 8.38 -5.19
C ALA A 62 -2.75 8.07 -4.53
N GLN A 63 -3.60 7.31 -5.22
CA GLN A 63 -4.88 6.85 -4.67
C GLN A 63 -4.69 5.49 -3.98
N ILE A 64 -5.37 5.31 -2.86
CA ILE A 64 -5.33 4.07 -2.08
C ILE A 64 -5.95 2.93 -2.89
N ILE A 65 -5.16 1.89 -3.13
CA ILE A 65 -5.59 0.61 -3.66
C ILE A 65 -5.99 -0.31 -2.51
N SER A 66 -5.06 -0.52 -1.55
CA SER A 66 -5.27 -1.37 -0.39
C SER A 66 -4.61 -0.79 0.86
N TYR A 67 -5.21 -1.06 2.02
CA TYR A 67 -4.67 -0.77 3.34
C TYR A 67 -4.86 -1.98 4.22
N GLU A 68 -3.79 -2.40 4.90
CA GLU A 68 -3.82 -3.56 5.79
C GLU A 68 -3.09 -3.26 7.10
N SER A 69 -3.65 -3.76 8.19
CA SER A 69 -3.03 -3.74 9.51
C SER A 69 -2.80 -5.17 10.00
N TYR A 70 -1.73 -5.35 10.77
CA TYR A 70 -1.29 -6.66 11.27
C TYR A 70 -1.05 -6.57 12.76
N SER A 71 -1.34 -7.68 13.44
CA SER A 71 -0.89 -7.92 14.81
C SER A 71 0.64 -8.11 14.87
N PRO A 72 1.26 -8.04 16.06
CA PRO A 72 2.70 -8.25 16.22
C PRO A 72 3.24 -9.60 15.71
N TYR A 73 2.36 -10.58 15.50
CA TYR A 73 2.71 -11.92 15.02
C TYR A 73 2.21 -12.20 13.58
N GLY A 74 1.82 -11.17 12.84
CA GLY A 74 1.53 -11.27 11.41
C GLY A 74 0.09 -11.64 11.05
N ALA A 75 -0.80 -11.87 12.02
CA ALA A 75 -2.21 -12.03 11.72
C ALA A 75 -2.81 -10.70 11.24
N THR A 76 -3.53 -10.72 10.12
CA THR A 76 -4.21 -9.55 9.57
C THR A 76 -5.39 -9.14 10.45
N THR A 77 -5.39 -7.90 10.94
CA THR A 77 -6.44 -7.35 11.81
C THR A 77 -7.46 -6.53 11.02
N LEU A 78 -7.01 -5.87 9.94
CA LEU A 78 -7.85 -5.04 9.09
C LEU A 78 -7.40 -5.16 7.65
N ILE A 79 -8.36 -5.22 6.73
CA ILE A 79 -8.16 -5.05 5.30
C ILE A 79 -9.18 -4.03 4.81
N ALA A 80 -8.72 -3.02 4.09
CA ALA A 80 -9.57 -1.99 3.49
C ALA A 80 -9.10 -1.65 2.08
N GLY A 81 -10.05 -1.30 1.20
CA GLY A 81 -9.78 -0.83 -0.15
C GLY A 81 -11.08 -0.61 -0.91
N LYS A 82 -11.02 0.18 -1.99
CA LYS A 82 -12.22 0.55 -2.77
C LYS A 82 -12.75 -0.61 -3.60
N ASP A 83 -11.85 -1.44 -4.11
CA ASP A 83 -12.18 -2.58 -4.96
C ASP A 83 -11.63 -3.86 -4.32
N LYS A 84 -12.54 -4.76 -3.96
CA LYS A 84 -12.21 -6.05 -3.33
C LYS A 84 -11.32 -6.92 -4.23
N THR A 85 -11.47 -6.83 -5.55
CA THR A 85 -10.65 -7.59 -6.50
C THR A 85 -9.22 -7.07 -6.50
N GLN A 86 -9.04 -5.75 -6.51
CA GLN A 86 -7.71 -5.14 -6.46
C GLN A 86 -7.01 -5.38 -5.13
N VAL A 87 -7.75 -5.40 -4.02
CA VAL A 87 -7.21 -5.72 -2.70
C VAL A 87 -6.72 -7.17 -2.64
N GLN A 88 -7.50 -8.13 -3.16
CA GLN A 88 -7.12 -9.55 -3.16
C GLN A 88 -5.93 -9.88 -4.05
N GLN A 89 -5.57 -9.02 -5.01
CA GLN A 89 -4.37 -9.20 -5.82
C GLN A 89 -3.06 -9.00 -5.04
N LYS A 90 -3.11 -8.51 -3.79
CA LYS A 90 -1.92 -8.29 -2.95
C LYS A 90 -1.37 -9.60 -2.38
N ARG A 91 -0.19 -9.99 -2.87
CA ARG A 91 0.51 -11.24 -2.49
C ARG A 91 1.47 -11.06 -1.32
N TYR A 92 2.26 -9.99 -1.31
CA TYR A 92 3.28 -9.74 -0.28
C TYR A 92 2.73 -8.86 0.85
N ARG A 93 2.85 -9.34 2.09
CA ARG A 93 2.14 -8.76 3.25
C ARG A 93 3.08 -8.58 4.45
N TYR A 94 2.96 -9.42 5.47
CA TYR A 94 3.74 -9.36 6.69
C TYR A 94 5.20 -9.76 6.44
N THR A 95 6.13 -8.98 6.97
CA THR A 95 7.60 -9.19 6.81
C THR A 95 8.11 -9.32 5.38
N GLY A 96 7.36 -8.81 4.40
CA GLY A 96 7.69 -8.92 2.97
C GLY A 96 7.57 -10.34 2.44
N LYS A 97 6.85 -11.22 3.14
CA LYS A 97 6.59 -12.60 2.74
C LYS A 97 5.27 -12.71 2.02
N GLU A 98 5.22 -13.65 1.07
CA GLU A 98 4.00 -14.00 0.37
C GLU A 98 3.07 -14.74 1.35
N ARG A 99 1.79 -14.36 1.33
CA ARG A 99 0.74 -15.08 2.04
C ARG A 99 -0.12 -15.79 1.02
N ASP A 100 -0.32 -17.08 1.22
CA ASP A 100 -1.32 -17.83 0.47
C ASP A 100 -2.71 -17.54 1.04
N ASP A 101 -3.62 -17.04 0.21
CA ASP A 101 -4.98 -16.71 0.61
C ASP A 101 -5.85 -17.94 0.88
N SER A 102 -5.48 -19.12 0.36
CA SER A 102 -6.25 -20.36 0.55
C SER A 102 -5.97 -21.01 1.91
N SER A 103 -4.70 -21.13 2.31
CA SER A 103 -4.30 -21.66 3.62
C SER A 103 -4.19 -20.60 4.71
N GLY A 104 -4.03 -19.33 4.33
CA GLY A 104 -3.74 -18.23 5.24
C GLY A 104 -2.31 -18.21 5.76
N LEU A 105 -1.44 -19.12 5.31
CA LEU A 105 -0.06 -19.28 5.75
C LEU A 105 0.91 -18.39 4.97
N TYR A 106 2.02 -18.04 5.63
CA TYR A 106 3.12 -17.31 5.01
C TYR A 106 4.20 -18.27 4.52
N TYR A 107 4.71 -18.02 3.32
CA TYR A 107 5.88 -18.70 2.79
C TYR A 107 7.16 -17.95 3.22
N TYR A 108 8.01 -18.60 4.00
CA TYR A 108 9.26 -18.05 4.54
C TYR A 108 10.49 -18.53 3.78
#